data_AF-A0A2N2PBJ9-F1
#
_entry.id   AF-A0A2N2PBJ9-F1
#
_cell.length_a   1.000
_cell.length_b   1.000
_cell.length_c   1.000
_cell.angle_alpha   90.00
_cell.angle_beta   90.00
_cell.angle_gamma   90.00
#
_symmetry.space_group_name_H-M   'P 1'
#
loop_
_entity.id
_entity.type
_entity.pdbx_description
1 polymer ?
#
loop_
_entity_poly.entity_id
_entity_poly.type
_entity_poly.pdbx_seq_one_letter_code
_entity_poly.pdbx_strand_id
1 'polypeptide(L)'
;MPETEFLIFEVLNYLLFAGCVWHAHRQGKTRLLELLVSVLYGVFLEWMTIQQLEAYQYGHFLVMVDGAPLCIGLGWAVIIYSGMEFVRLLEMPDFARPFLVGFMALNLDLAMDVVAIRLGFWNWVIPMDAEWFGVPWGNFWAWYIVVVSYSGLLYWLRALGWHLPRQTWRQWVYAPLAMAGSVVILALANAIFANVFAKTEIVSAMSMLLLLLVGMVVVYVARPRFSVPARLDWPVFAVPLVFHLYFNFIGFWNGYYLQLPVLAVVGMLMLALGIGIHFGCWYFPMKEQKNKLQTV
;
A
#
# COMPACT_ATOMS: atom_id res chain seq x y z
N MET A 1 -22.38 -0.29 18.19
CA MET A 1 -21.80 0.91 17.55
C MET A 1 -20.30 0.67 17.45
N PRO A 2 -19.62 1.09 16.37
CA PRO A 2 -18.18 0.92 16.28
C PRO A 2 -17.49 1.62 17.46
N GLU A 3 -16.40 1.04 17.95
CA GLU A 3 -15.58 1.67 18.99
C GLU A 3 -14.98 2.99 18.49
N THR A 4 -14.53 3.84 19.40
CA THR A 4 -14.09 5.20 19.06
C THR A 4 -12.90 5.18 18.10
N GLU A 5 -12.02 4.20 18.27
CA GLU A 5 -10.85 3.90 17.44
C GLU A 5 -11.27 3.60 15.99
N PHE A 6 -12.31 2.76 15.81
CA PHE A 6 -12.85 2.46 14.47
C PHE A 6 -13.36 3.74 13.81
N LEU A 7 -14.19 4.52 14.52
CA LEU A 7 -14.76 5.74 13.97
C LEU A 7 -13.69 6.77 13.57
N ILE A 8 -12.67 6.96 14.41
CA ILE A 8 -11.56 7.87 14.11
C ILE A 8 -10.81 7.39 12.87
N PHE A 9 -10.47 6.10 12.80
CA PHE A 9 -9.78 5.54 11.63
C PHE A 9 -10.62 5.68 10.35
N GLU A 10 -11.91 5.37 10.40
CA GLU A 10 -12.82 5.51 9.26
C GLU A 10 -12.90 6.96 8.77
N VAL A 11 -13.09 7.91 9.68
CA VAL A 11 -13.14 9.34 9.34
C VAL A 11 -11.81 9.81 8.73
N LEU A 12 -10.67 9.44 9.31
CA LEU A 12 -9.36 9.77 8.77
C LEU A 12 -9.18 9.22 7.36
N ASN A 13 -9.59 7.97 7.13
CA ASN A 13 -9.46 7.34 5.82
C ASN A 13 -10.41 7.96 4.78
N TYR A 14 -11.63 8.33 5.17
CA TYR A 14 -12.55 9.09 4.30
C TYR A 14 -11.99 10.47 3.93
N LEU A 15 -11.36 11.17 4.88
CA LEU A 15 -10.72 12.45 4.62
C LEU A 15 -9.50 12.31 3.69
N LEU A 16 -8.66 11.31 3.90
CA LEU A 16 -7.54 10.98 3.00
C LEU A 16 -8.06 10.69 1.60
N PHE A 17 -9.10 9.85 1.48
CA PHE A 17 -9.69 9.51 0.20
C PHE A 17 -10.26 10.74 -0.51
N ALA A 18 -10.99 11.61 0.19
CA ALA A 18 -11.46 12.87 -0.38
C ALA A 18 -10.30 13.76 -0.88
N GLY A 19 -9.20 13.82 -0.13
CA GLY A 19 -7.96 14.49 -0.54
C GLY A 19 -7.35 13.89 -1.82
N CYS A 20 -7.27 12.57 -1.91
CA CYS A 20 -6.79 11.86 -3.10
C CYS A 20 -7.72 12.04 -4.30
N VAL A 21 -9.05 12.05 -4.11
CA VAL A 21 -10.03 12.32 -5.18
C VAL A 21 -9.86 13.74 -5.72
N TRP A 22 -9.76 14.73 -4.84
CA TRP A 22 -9.50 16.12 -5.25
C TRP A 22 -8.19 16.22 -6.03
N HIS A 23 -7.13 15.59 -5.53
CA HIS A 23 -5.84 15.56 -6.19
C HIS A 23 -5.88 14.89 -7.57
N ALA A 24 -6.47 13.69 -7.67
CA ALA A 24 -6.61 12.93 -8.91
C ALA A 24 -7.48 13.67 -9.94
N HIS A 25 -8.57 14.28 -9.50
CA HIS A 25 -9.46 15.06 -10.37
C HIS A 25 -8.72 16.21 -11.06
N ARG A 26 -7.82 16.91 -10.35
CA ARG A 26 -7.01 17.98 -10.93
C ARG A 26 -6.01 17.52 -11.98
N GLN A 27 -5.66 16.23 -12.00
CA GLN A 27 -4.74 15.63 -12.97
C GLN A 27 -5.45 15.02 -14.18
N GLY A 28 -6.77 14.88 -14.13
CA GLY A 28 -7.59 14.42 -15.25
C GLY A 28 -8.41 13.17 -14.95
N LYS A 29 -9.37 12.91 -15.84
CA LYS A 29 -10.40 11.87 -15.65
C LYS A 29 -9.84 10.46 -15.52
N THR A 30 -8.74 10.15 -16.20
CA THR A 30 -8.09 8.83 -16.15
C THR A 30 -7.45 8.54 -14.80
N ARG A 31 -6.83 9.55 -14.17
CA ARG A 31 -6.28 9.43 -12.81
C ARG A 31 -7.38 9.21 -11.78
N LEU A 32 -8.49 9.94 -11.93
CA LEU A 32 -9.66 9.73 -11.09
C LEU A 32 -10.25 8.33 -11.29
N LEU A 33 -10.36 7.85 -12.53
CA LEU A 33 -10.83 6.50 -12.83
C LEU A 33 -9.97 5.43 -12.15
N GLU A 34 -8.64 5.54 -12.23
CA GLU A 34 -7.73 4.60 -11.57
C GLU A 34 -7.94 4.55 -10.06
N LEU A 35 -8.07 5.71 -9.42
CA LEU A 35 -8.35 5.79 -7.98
C LEU A 35 -9.70 5.12 -7.64
N LEU A 36 -10.77 5.42 -8.40
CA LEU A 36 -12.09 4.83 -8.16
C LEU A 36 -12.11 3.32 -8.40
N VAL A 37 -11.42 2.84 -9.44
CA VAL A 37 -11.28 1.39 -9.67
C VAL A 37 -10.43 0.75 -8.57
N SER A 38 -9.46 1.46 -8.00
CA SER A 38 -8.68 0.95 -6.86
C SER A 38 -9.56 0.74 -5.62
N VAL A 39 -10.62 1.53 -5.43
CA VAL A 39 -11.62 1.30 -4.36
C VAL A 39 -12.36 -0.01 -4.60
N LEU A 40 -12.87 -0.19 -5.82
CA LEU A 40 -13.56 -1.43 -6.19
C LEU A 40 -12.64 -2.64 -6.06
N TYR A 41 -11.38 -2.48 -6.44
CA TYR A 41 -10.37 -3.50 -6.30
C TYR A 41 -10.14 -3.85 -4.82
N GLY A 42 -9.92 -2.85 -3.96
CA GLY A 42 -9.74 -3.06 -2.52
C GLY A 42 -10.94 -3.78 -1.88
N VAL A 43 -12.16 -3.29 -2.08
CA VAL A 43 -13.37 -3.94 -1.53
C VAL A 43 -13.52 -5.37 -2.06
N PHE A 44 -13.25 -5.59 -3.35
CA PHE A 44 -13.35 -6.91 -3.96
C PHE A 44 -12.31 -7.90 -3.42
N LEU A 45 -11.08 -7.46 -3.16
CA LEU A 45 -10.04 -8.27 -2.54
C LEU A 45 -10.44 -8.72 -1.13
N GLU A 46 -10.96 -7.79 -0.34
CA GLU A 46 -11.40 -8.07 1.02
C GLU A 46 -12.58 -9.05 1.01
N TRP A 47 -13.56 -8.78 0.17
CA TRP A 47 -14.71 -9.65 0.00
C TRP A 47 -14.31 -11.06 -0.45
N MET A 48 -13.45 -11.20 -1.46
CA MET A 48 -12.98 -12.52 -1.91
C MET A 48 -12.24 -13.27 -0.79
N THR A 49 -11.39 -12.59 -0.02
CA THR A 49 -10.60 -13.22 1.03
C THR A 49 -11.49 -13.77 2.14
N ILE A 50 -12.54 -13.03 2.52
CA ILE A 50 -13.55 -13.50 3.47
C ILE A 50 -14.29 -14.72 2.91
N GLN A 51 -14.82 -14.62 1.68
CA GLN A 51 -15.73 -15.62 1.12
C GLN A 51 -15.04 -16.90 0.65
N GLN A 52 -13.78 -16.84 0.20
CA GLN A 52 -13.08 -17.98 -0.39
C GLN A 52 -12.07 -18.62 0.56
N LEU A 53 -11.42 -17.82 1.40
CA LEU A 53 -10.29 -18.26 2.21
C LEU A 53 -10.64 -18.37 3.69
N GLU A 54 -11.75 -17.78 4.14
CA GLU A 54 -12.13 -17.65 5.56
C GLU A 54 -10.92 -17.22 6.44
N ALA A 55 -10.01 -16.45 5.87
CA ALA A 55 -8.68 -16.23 6.44
C ALA A 55 -8.70 -15.31 7.67
N TYR A 56 -9.74 -14.47 7.77
CA TYR A 56 -10.00 -13.59 8.90
C TYR A 56 -11.45 -13.11 8.89
N GLN A 57 -11.85 -12.55 10.03
CA GLN A 57 -13.15 -11.89 10.20
C GLN A 57 -12.93 -10.45 10.63
N TYR A 58 -13.63 -9.51 9.99
CA TYR A 58 -13.61 -8.10 10.35
C TYR A 58 -14.46 -7.81 11.59
N GLY A 59 -14.02 -6.83 12.37
CA GLY A 59 -14.87 -6.12 13.32
C GLY A 59 -15.97 -5.30 12.61
N HIS A 60 -16.80 -4.61 13.39
CA HIS A 60 -17.92 -3.85 12.85
C HIS A 60 -17.55 -2.38 12.56
N PHE A 61 -17.39 -2.08 11.27
CA PHE A 61 -17.22 -0.72 10.74
C PHE A 61 -18.57 -0.09 10.35
N LEU A 62 -18.60 1.23 10.08
CA LEU A 62 -19.83 1.95 9.72
C LEU A 62 -20.49 1.43 8.45
N VAL A 63 -19.69 1.15 7.41
CA VAL A 63 -20.19 0.69 6.11
C VAL A 63 -19.50 -0.62 5.74
N MET A 64 -20.30 -1.68 5.72
CA MET A 64 -19.89 -3.04 5.38
C MET A 64 -20.58 -3.48 4.09
N VAL A 65 -19.82 -4.05 3.16
CA VAL A 65 -20.29 -4.67 1.93
C VAL A 65 -20.10 -6.17 2.06
N ASP A 66 -21.18 -6.87 2.43
CA ASP A 66 -21.17 -8.33 2.59
C ASP A 66 -19.98 -8.84 3.44
N GLY A 67 -19.76 -8.20 4.60
CA GLY A 67 -18.65 -8.49 5.52
C GLY A 67 -17.36 -7.72 5.26
N ALA A 68 -17.15 -7.16 4.07
CA ALA A 68 -15.96 -6.37 3.74
C ALA A 68 -16.17 -4.86 4.06
N PRO A 69 -15.33 -4.23 4.90
CA PRO A 69 -15.50 -2.82 5.23
C PRO A 69 -15.14 -1.90 4.07
N LEU A 70 -16.02 -0.95 3.74
CA LEU A 70 -15.75 0.04 2.69
C LEU A 70 -14.50 0.86 3.01
N CYS A 71 -14.29 1.22 4.28
CA CYS A 71 -13.12 2.00 4.68
C CYS A 71 -11.82 1.27 4.34
N ILE A 72 -11.73 -0.06 4.46
CA ILE A 72 -10.52 -0.79 4.11
C ILE A 72 -10.29 -0.76 2.60
N GLY A 73 -11.35 -0.91 1.80
CA GLY A 73 -11.26 -0.73 0.34
C GLY A 73 -10.79 0.67 -0.07
N LEU A 74 -11.20 1.72 0.65
CA LEU A 74 -10.66 3.07 0.45
C LEU A 74 -9.20 3.17 0.89
N GLY A 75 -8.80 2.47 1.96
CA GLY A 75 -7.43 2.35 2.42
C GLY A 75 -6.50 1.84 1.33
N TRP A 76 -6.87 0.72 0.69
CA TRP A 76 -6.17 0.20 -0.48
C TRP A 76 -6.02 1.24 -1.58
N ALA A 77 -7.12 1.94 -1.91
CA ALA A 77 -7.12 2.93 -2.97
C ALA A 77 -6.17 4.09 -2.69
N VAL A 78 -6.20 4.65 -1.47
CA VAL A 78 -5.32 5.78 -1.12
C VAL A 78 -3.86 5.37 -1.05
N ILE A 79 -3.55 4.17 -0.53
CA ILE A 79 -2.18 3.66 -0.41
C ILE A 79 -1.56 3.43 -1.80
N ILE A 80 -2.30 2.74 -2.69
CA ILE A 80 -1.84 2.49 -4.06
C ILE A 80 -1.67 3.83 -4.79
N TYR A 81 -2.68 4.70 -4.71
CA TYR A 81 -2.65 5.99 -5.40
C TYR A 81 -1.50 6.87 -4.91
N SER A 82 -1.34 7.06 -3.60
CA SER A 82 -0.26 7.88 -3.05
C SER A 82 1.10 7.31 -3.39
N GLY A 83 1.28 5.99 -3.29
CA GLY A 83 2.53 5.34 -3.69
C GLY A 83 2.86 5.56 -5.16
N MET A 84 1.89 5.40 -6.07
CA MET A 84 2.07 5.65 -7.51
C MET A 84 2.42 7.11 -7.80
N GLU A 85 1.76 8.06 -7.13
CA GLU A 85 2.02 9.49 -7.28
C GLU A 85 3.40 9.89 -6.73
N PHE A 86 3.80 9.32 -5.61
CA PHE A 86 5.13 9.51 -5.05
C PHE A 86 6.22 9.03 -6.01
N VAL A 87 6.14 7.78 -6.47
CA VAL A 87 7.19 7.24 -7.34
C VAL A 87 7.27 7.98 -8.67
N ARG A 88 6.20 8.67 -9.11
CA ARG A 88 6.22 9.54 -10.31
C ARG A 88 7.25 10.66 -10.20
N LEU A 89 7.58 11.10 -8.98
CA LEU A 89 8.62 12.10 -8.71
C LEU A 89 10.05 11.54 -8.89
N LEU A 90 10.17 10.24 -9.14
CA LEU A 90 11.43 9.55 -9.39
C LEU A 90 11.65 9.31 -10.89
N GLU A 91 12.87 9.62 -11.33
CA GLU A 91 13.47 9.16 -12.56
C GLU A 91 13.84 7.68 -12.41
N MET A 92 12.96 6.82 -12.91
CA MET A 92 13.18 5.38 -12.99
C MET A 92 12.32 4.76 -14.11
N PRO A 93 12.72 3.60 -14.66
CA PRO A 93 11.92 2.89 -15.64
C PRO A 93 10.55 2.47 -15.10
N ASP A 94 9.52 2.53 -15.95
CA ASP A 94 8.15 2.23 -15.56
C ASP A 94 7.95 0.80 -15.03
N PHE A 95 8.74 -0.18 -15.50
CA PHE A 95 8.66 -1.56 -15.00
C PHE A 95 9.14 -1.69 -13.54
N ALA A 96 9.99 -0.79 -13.06
CA ALA A 96 10.54 -0.84 -11.71
C ALA A 96 9.69 -0.06 -10.69
N ARG A 97 8.87 0.90 -11.15
CA ARG A 97 7.98 1.70 -10.29
C ARG A 97 7.06 0.85 -9.40
N PRO A 98 6.37 -0.20 -9.91
CA PRO A 98 5.44 -1.00 -9.12
C PRO A 98 6.06 -1.64 -7.89
N PHE A 99 7.30 -2.14 -8.02
CA PHE A 99 8.05 -2.76 -6.92
C PHE A 99 8.28 -1.77 -5.78
N LEU A 100 8.61 -0.51 -6.11
CA LEU A 100 8.76 0.53 -5.11
C LEU A 100 7.42 0.91 -4.46
N VAL A 101 6.32 0.97 -5.23
CA VAL A 101 4.96 1.17 -4.66
C VAL A 101 4.62 0.03 -3.69
N GLY A 102 4.95 -1.22 -4.03
CA GLY A 102 4.77 -2.38 -3.14
C GLY A 102 5.53 -2.25 -1.82
N PHE A 103 6.79 -1.80 -1.85
CA PHE A 103 7.54 -1.52 -0.62
C PHE A 103 6.93 -0.41 0.21
N MET A 104 6.39 0.64 -0.42
CA MET A 104 5.69 1.71 0.30
C MET A 104 4.42 1.22 0.97
N ALA A 105 3.68 0.29 0.37
CA ALA A 105 2.51 -0.32 0.99
C ALA A 105 2.91 -1.19 2.20
N LEU A 106 3.94 -2.03 2.05
CA LEU A 106 4.45 -2.85 3.17
C LEU A 106 5.07 -2.02 4.29
N ASN A 107 5.64 -0.85 3.97
CA ASN A 107 6.10 0.08 4.99
C ASN A 107 4.96 0.49 5.94
N LEU A 108 3.71 0.54 5.48
CA LEU A 108 2.54 0.79 6.32
C LEU A 108 2.13 -0.47 7.07
N ASP A 109 1.97 -1.57 6.33
CA ASP A 109 1.33 -2.79 6.82
C ASP A 109 2.11 -3.49 7.94
N LEU A 110 3.45 -3.53 7.86
CA LEU A 110 4.31 -4.32 8.75
C LEU A 110 4.11 -4.04 10.25
N ALA A 111 3.76 -2.80 10.62
CA ALA A 111 3.44 -2.45 12.01
C ALA A 111 1.93 -2.18 12.22
N MET A 112 1.25 -1.70 11.18
CA MET A 112 -0.18 -1.40 11.23
C MET A 112 -1.01 -2.63 11.57
N ASP A 113 -0.83 -3.73 10.83
CA ASP A 113 -1.70 -4.90 10.93
C ASP A 113 -1.65 -5.51 12.34
N VAL A 114 -0.44 -5.61 12.90
CA VAL A 114 -0.20 -6.08 14.27
C VAL A 114 -0.98 -5.25 15.30
N VAL A 115 -1.06 -3.94 15.13
CA VAL A 115 -1.86 -3.07 16.03
C VAL A 115 -3.36 -3.21 15.73
N ALA A 116 -3.75 -3.27 14.46
CA ALA A 116 -5.13 -3.37 14.02
C ALA A 116 -5.83 -4.64 14.55
N ILE A 117 -5.16 -5.79 14.52
CA ILE A 117 -5.73 -7.04 15.04
C ILE A 117 -5.94 -7.02 16.55
N ARG A 118 -5.11 -6.25 17.28
CA ARG A 118 -5.24 -6.07 18.74
C ARG A 118 -6.37 -5.13 19.13
N LEU A 119 -6.72 -4.21 18.23
CA LEU A 119 -7.94 -3.40 18.31
C LEU A 119 -9.20 -4.16 17.88
N GLY A 120 -9.07 -5.38 17.36
CA GLY A 120 -10.19 -6.14 16.83
C GLY A 120 -10.69 -5.61 15.48
N PHE A 121 -9.90 -4.81 14.75
CA PHE A 121 -10.26 -4.37 13.40
C PHE A 121 -10.54 -5.58 12.51
N TRP A 122 -9.71 -6.61 12.62
CA TRP A 122 -9.96 -7.96 12.11
C TRP A 122 -9.22 -8.98 12.97
N ASN A 123 -9.57 -10.26 12.81
CA ASN A 123 -8.95 -11.37 13.52
C ASN A 123 -8.51 -12.44 12.52
N TRP A 124 -7.20 -12.67 12.42
CA TRP A 124 -6.65 -13.77 11.64
C TRP A 124 -6.95 -15.12 12.28
N VAL A 125 -7.08 -16.17 11.46
CA VAL A 125 -7.26 -17.56 11.94
C VAL A 125 -5.90 -18.19 12.32
N ILE A 126 -5.11 -17.47 13.12
CA ILE A 126 -3.87 -17.94 13.74
C ILE A 126 -3.75 -17.40 15.18
N PRO A 127 -2.96 -18.04 16.06
CA PRO A 127 -2.69 -17.51 17.40
C PRO A 127 -2.00 -16.13 17.38
N MET A 128 -2.29 -15.28 18.39
CA MET A 128 -1.74 -13.93 18.51
C MET A 128 -0.22 -13.86 18.75
N ASP A 129 0.38 -14.98 19.13
CA ASP A 129 1.82 -15.17 19.36
C ASP A 129 2.51 -15.94 18.22
N ALA A 130 1.79 -16.32 17.17
CA ALA A 130 2.32 -17.00 16.00
C ALA A 130 2.81 -16.02 14.92
N GLU A 131 3.72 -16.50 14.08
CA GLU A 131 4.23 -15.78 12.90
C GLU A 131 4.69 -14.35 13.23
N TRP A 132 4.21 -13.35 12.48
CA TRP A 132 4.54 -11.96 12.74
C TRP A 132 3.58 -11.34 13.76
N PHE A 133 3.76 -11.71 15.03
CA PHE A 133 2.99 -11.17 16.15
C PHE A 133 1.46 -11.30 15.99
N GLY A 134 1.01 -12.44 15.46
CA GLY A 134 -0.40 -12.73 15.17
C GLY A 134 -0.84 -12.37 13.76
N VAL A 135 0.08 -11.93 12.90
CA VAL A 135 -0.16 -11.68 11.47
C VAL A 135 0.50 -12.77 10.61
N PRO A 136 -0.25 -13.42 9.70
CA PRO A 136 0.34 -14.42 8.82
C PRO A 136 1.34 -13.81 7.83
N TRP A 137 2.45 -14.48 7.56
CA TRP A 137 3.42 -14.12 6.52
C TRP A 137 2.79 -14.04 5.12
N GLY A 138 1.72 -14.82 4.91
CA GLY A 138 0.90 -14.76 3.71
C GLY A 138 0.21 -13.41 3.48
N ASN A 139 -0.05 -12.63 4.54
CA ASN A 139 -0.61 -11.28 4.41
C ASN A 139 0.38 -10.34 3.73
N PHE A 140 1.62 -10.26 4.20
CA PHE A 140 2.66 -9.42 3.59
C PHE A 140 2.98 -9.84 2.15
N TRP A 141 2.96 -11.15 1.88
CA TRP A 141 3.06 -11.67 0.52
C TRP A 141 1.94 -11.11 -0.36
N ALA A 142 0.69 -11.24 0.08
CA ALA A 142 -0.48 -10.78 -0.67
C ALA A 142 -0.46 -9.26 -0.87
N TRP A 143 -0.18 -8.48 0.18
CA TRP A 143 -0.05 -7.02 0.11
C TRP A 143 0.93 -6.57 -0.96
N TYR A 144 2.12 -7.19 -0.97
CA TYR A 144 3.13 -6.86 -1.95
C TYR A 144 2.66 -7.19 -3.37
N ILE A 145 2.13 -8.40 -3.59
CA ILE A 145 1.67 -8.84 -4.92
C ILE A 145 0.49 -7.99 -5.43
N VAL A 146 -0.50 -7.69 -4.58
CA VAL A 146 -1.65 -6.83 -4.90
C VAL A 146 -1.17 -5.51 -5.47
N VAL A 147 -0.30 -4.82 -4.74
CA VAL A 147 0.13 -3.47 -5.10
C VAL A 147 1.05 -3.48 -6.31
N VAL A 148 2.02 -4.40 -6.36
CA VAL A 148 2.96 -4.53 -7.49
C VAL A 148 2.23 -4.92 -8.77
N SER A 149 1.32 -5.90 -8.72
CA SER A 149 0.63 -6.39 -9.92
C SER A 149 -0.38 -5.36 -10.46
N TYR A 150 -1.20 -4.75 -9.60
CA TYR A 150 -2.18 -3.75 -10.04
C TYR A 150 -1.51 -2.51 -10.60
N SER A 151 -0.56 -1.92 -9.86
CA SER A 151 0.16 -0.73 -10.33
C SER A 151 1.01 -1.04 -11.57
N GLY A 152 1.62 -2.23 -11.64
CA GLY A 152 2.38 -2.70 -12.80
C GLY A 152 1.54 -2.82 -14.07
N LEU A 153 0.36 -3.43 -13.98
CA LEU A 153 -0.57 -3.51 -15.10
C LEU A 153 -1.07 -2.13 -15.54
N LEU A 154 -1.32 -1.21 -14.59
CA LEU A 154 -1.64 0.18 -14.93
C LEU A 154 -0.49 0.86 -15.68
N TYR A 155 0.75 0.78 -15.21
CA TYR A 155 1.91 1.35 -15.91
C TYR A 155 2.09 0.74 -17.30
N TRP A 156 1.96 -0.58 -17.42
CA TRP A 156 2.06 -1.28 -18.70
C TRP A 156 0.99 -0.83 -19.69
N LEU A 157 -0.29 -0.80 -19.30
CA LEU A 157 -1.38 -0.35 -20.17
C LEU A 157 -1.27 1.14 -20.51
N ARG A 158 -0.76 1.97 -19.60
CA ARG A 158 -0.46 3.37 -19.88
C ARG A 158 0.65 3.51 -20.93
N ALA A 159 1.72 2.71 -20.84
CA ALA A 159 2.79 2.70 -21.83
C ALA A 159 2.31 2.28 -23.23
N LEU A 160 1.29 1.42 -23.31
CA LEU A 160 0.58 1.10 -24.55
C LEU A 160 -0.36 2.22 -25.05
N GLY A 161 -0.45 3.34 -24.33
CA GLY A 161 -1.26 4.51 -24.70
C GLY A 161 -2.76 4.36 -24.42
N TRP A 162 -3.19 3.36 -23.63
CA TRP A 162 -4.62 3.10 -23.40
C TRP A 162 -5.32 4.22 -22.61
N HIS A 163 -4.56 5.01 -21.85
CA HIS A 163 -5.05 6.17 -21.10
C HIS A 163 -5.24 7.43 -21.97
N LEU A 164 -4.85 7.41 -23.25
CA LEU A 164 -4.89 8.60 -24.10
C LEU A 164 -6.32 8.89 -24.61
N PRO A 165 -6.75 10.18 -24.69
CA PRO A 165 -8.11 10.56 -25.11
C PRO A 165 -8.52 10.07 -26.51
N ARG A 166 -7.55 9.82 -27.39
CA ARG A 166 -7.79 9.31 -28.75
C ARG A 166 -8.31 7.87 -28.77
N GLN A 167 -8.20 7.12 -27.67
CA GLN A 167 -8.64 5.73 -27.56
C GLN A 167 -9.90 5.63 -26.68
N THR A 168 -11.03 6.14 -27.19
CA THR A 168 -12.21 6.50 -26.39
C THR A 168 -12.78 5.39 -25.51
N TRP A 169 -12.71 4.12 -25.91
CA TRP A 169 -13.17 2.99 -25.08
C TRP A 169 -12.06 2.43 -24.19
N ARG A 170 -10.81 2.36 -24.68
CA ARG A 170 -9.67 1.80 -23.93
C ARG A 170 -9.36 2.62 -22.68
N GLN A 171 -9.54 3.94 -22.74
CA GLN A 171 -9.37 4.84 -21.59
C GLN A 171 -10.33 4.54 -20.42
N TRP A 172 -11.45 3.84 -20.65
CA TRP A 172 -12.40 3.47 -19.60
C TRP A 172 -12.22 2.02 -19.12
N VAL A 173 -11.64 1.17 -19.97
CA VAL A 173 -11.51 -0.28 -19.70
C VAL A 173 -10.14 -0.66 -19.14
N TYR A 174 -9.10 0.14 -19.35
CA TYR A 174 -7.74 -0.26 -18.93
C TYR A 174 -7.59 -0.42 -17.41
N ALA A 175 -8.21 0.45 -16.60
CA ALA A 175 -8.13 0.32 -15.15
C ALA A 175 -8.91 -0.91 -14.62
N PRO A 176 -10.16 -1.16 -15.06
CA PRO A 176 -10.84 -2.43 -14.77
C PRO A 176 -10.08 -3.67 -15.26
N LEU A 177 -9.43 -3.60 -16.43
CA LEU A 177 -8.61 -4.69 -16.95
C LEU A 177 -7.37 -4.94 -16.09
N ALA A 178 -6.71 -3.88 -15.60
CA ALA A 178 -5.60 -3.99 -14.65
C ALA A 178 -6.05 -4.64 -13.34
N MET A 179 -7.24 -4.27 -12.83
CA MET A 179 -7.84 -4.91 -11.66
C MET A 179 -8.05 -6.41 -11.90
N ALA A 180 -8.72 -6.78 -13.00
CA ALA A 180 -8.99 -8.19 -13.31
C ALA A 180 -7.70 -9.00 -13.47
N GLY A 181 -6.71 -8.47 -14.20
CA GLY A 181 -5.41 -9.11 -14.36
C GLY A 181 -4.65 -9.26 -13.04
N SER A 182 -4.72 -8.25 -12.18
CA SER A 182 -4.08 -8.26 -10.86
C SER A 182 -4.73 -9.29 -9.92
N VAL A 183 -6.05 -9.43 -9.95
CA VAL A 183 -6.77 -10.51 -9.24
C VAL A 183 -6.28 -11.89 -9.68
N VAL A 184 -6.12 -12.11 -10.99
CA VAL A 184 -5.61 -13.39 -11.52
C VAL A 184 -4.17 -13.63 -11.05
N ILE A 185 -3.31 -12.62 -11.11
CA ILE A 185 -1.92 -12.72 -10.63
C ILE A 185 -1.89 -13.05 -9.14
N LEU A 186 -2.71 -12.39 -8.32
CA LEU A 186 -2.82 -12.66 -6.90
C LEU A 186 -3.29 -14.09 -6.63
N ALA A 187 -4.36 -14.54 -7.30
CA ALA A 187 -4.89 -15.88 -7.12
C ALA A 187 -3.84 -16.96 -7.43
N LEU A 188 -3.09 -16.79 -8.53
CA LEU A 188 -1.99 -17.69 -8.89
C LEU A 188 -0.84 -17.62 -7.87
N ALA A 189 -0.44 -16.42 -7.46
CA ALA A 189 0.62 -16.22 -6.48
C ALA A 189 0.26 -16.82 -5.11
N ASN A 190 -0.98 -16.64 -4.65
CA ASN A 190 -1.48 -17.21 -3.40
C ASN A 190 -1.63 -18.72 -3.49
N ALA A 191 -2.05 -19.27 -4.64
CA ALA A 191 -2.05 -20.72 -4.84
C ALA A 191 -0.63 -21.30 -4.75
N ILE A 192 0.37 -20.64 -5.33
CA ILE A 192 1.77 -21.04 -5.19
C ILE A 192 2.20 -20.94 -3.72
N PHE A 193 1.90 -19.82 -3.05
CA PHE A 193 2.24 -19.64 -1.65
C PHE A 193 1.65 -20.75 -0.78
N ALA A 194 0.34 -20.99 -0.87
CA ALA A 194 -0.37 -21.99 -0.08
C ALA A 194 0.14 -23.42 -0.32
N ASN A 195 0.42 -23.80 -1.57
CA ASN A 195 0.79 -25.18 -1.90
C ASN A 195 2.30 -25.46 -1.79
N VAL A 196 3.14 -24.44 -1.91
CA VAL A 196 4.60 -24.59 -1.96
C VAL A 196 5.26 -24.06 -0.71
N PHE A 197 4.88 -22.86 -0.26
CA PHE A 197 5.62 -22.10 0.76
C PHE A 197 4.98 -22.12 2.15
N ALA A 198 3.66 -22.24 2.26
CA ALA A 198 2.90 -22.25 3.51
C ALA A 198 3.01 -23.59 4.31
N LYS A 199 4.09 -24.35 4.12
CA LYS A 199 4.29 -25.66 4.77
C LYS A 199 4.77 -25.52 6.21
N THR A 200 5.59 -24.51 6.47
CA THR A 200 6.07 -24.16 7.81
C THR A 200 6.21 -22.65 7.90
N GLU A 201 6.21 -22.11 9.13
CA GLU A 201 6.41 -20.68 9.37
C GLU A 201 7.73 -20.17 8.76
N ILE A 202 8.83 -20.89 8.96
CA ILE A 202 10.14 -20.50 8.45
C ILE A 202 10.13 -20.45 6.92
N VAL A 203 9.53 -21.43 6.25
CA VAL A 203 9.46 -21.45 4.78
C VAL A 203 8.58 -20.29 4.28
N SER A 204 7.49 -19.99 4.98
CA SER A 204 6.61 -18.86 4.69
C SER A 204 7.37 -17.54 4.79
N ALA A 205 8.04 -17.29 5.92
CA ALA A 205 8.87 -16.09 6.14
C ALA A 205 9.99 -15.96 5.10
N MET A 206 10.69 -17.06 4.78
CA MET A 206 11.76 -17.06 3.77
C MET A 206 11.24 -16.80 2.36
N SER A 207 10.06 -17.30 2.01
CA SER A 207 9.44 -17.02 0.71
C SER A 207 9.05 -15.55 0.56
N MET A 208 8.49 -14.96 1.62
CA MET A 208 8.20 -13.53 1.70
C MET A 208 9.49 -12.70 1.57
N LEU A 209 10.56 -13.09 2.28
CA LEU A 209 11.86 -12.42 2.18
C LEU A 209 12.44 -12.52 0.78
N LEU A 210 12.37 -13.69 0.14
CA LEU A 210 12.84 -13.88 -1.24
C LEU A 210 12.08 -12.97 -2.20
N LEU A 211 10.75 -12.88 -2.09
CA LEU A 211 9.91 -12.01 -2.91
C LEU A 211 10.35 -10.54 -2.77
N LEU A 212 10.60 -10.08 -1.54
CA LEU A 212 11.09 -8.73 -1.31
C LEU A 212 12.51 -8.53 -1.81
N LEU A 213 13.41 -9.51 -1.67
CA LEU A 213 14.76 -9.40 -2.20
C LEU A 213 14.76 -9.27 -3.72
N VAL A 214 13.91 -10.03 -4.42
CA VAL A 214 13.73 -9.89 -5.88
C VAL A 214 13.26 -8.48 -6.24
N GLY A 215 12.25 -7.96 -5.55
CA GLY A 215 11.79 -6.59 -5.73
C GLY A 215 12.86 -5.54 -5.44
N MET A 216 13.64 -5.75 -4.39
CA MET A 216 14.71 -4.85 -3.97
C MET A 216 15.82 -4.81 -5.02
N VAL A 217 16.20 -5.96 -5.58
CA VAL A 217 17.14 -6.03 -6.69
C VAL A 217 16.64 -5.23 -7.89
N VAL A 218 15.36 -5.33 -8.25
CA VAL A 218 14.77 -4.54 -9.35
C VAL A 218 14.90 -3.04 -9.08
N VAL A 219 14.49 -2.58 -7.90
CA VAL A 219 14.56 -1.15 -7.52
C VAL A 219 16.02 -0.68 -7.43
N TYR A 220 16.91 -1.49 -6.85
CA TYR A 220 18.33 -1.17 -6.71
C TYR A 220 19.02 -1.01 -8.07
N VAL A 221 18.77 -1.94 -9.00
CA VAL A 221 19.31 -1.87 -10.37
C VAL A 221 18.73 -0.69 -11.15
N ALA A 222 17.46 -0.35 -10.92
CA ALA A 222 16.82 0.81 -11.55
C ALA A 222 17.40 2.16 -11.11
N ARG A 223 18.12 2.21 -9.97
CA ARG A 223 18.79 3.40 -9.42
C ARG A 223 17.91 4.66 -9.46
N PRO A 224 16.76 4.66 -8.74
CA PRO A 224 15.83 5.79 -8.76
C PRO A 224 16.53 7.08 -8.33
N ARG A 225 16.28 8.16 -9.07
CA ARG A 225 16.78 9.51 -8.76
C ARG A 225 15.60 10.47 -8.67
N PHE A 226 15.69 11.48 -7.83
CA PHE A 226 14.63 12.50 -7.77
C PHE A 226 14.67 13.37 -9.02
N SER A 227 13.53 13.54 -9.67
CA SER A 227 13.36 14.59 -10.68
C SER A 227 13.42 15.98 -10.01
N VAL A 228 13.95 16.98 -10.73
CA VAL A 228 14.01 18.45 -10.46
C VAL A 228 13.08 18.93 -9.32
N PRO A 229 13.51 19.81 -8.39
CA PRO A 229 12.91 20.00 -7.06
C PRO A 229 11.38 19.90 -7.04
N ALA A 230 10.91 18.70 -6.68
CA ALA A 230 9.51 18.44 -6.45
C ALA A 230 9.08 19.16 -5.17
N ARG A 231 8.01 19.95 -5.25
CA ARG A 231 7.34 20.46 -4.04
C ARG A 231 6.70 19.27 -3.33
N LEU A 232 6.67 19.31 -1.99
CA LEU A 232 5.97 18.29 -1.21
C LEU A 232 4.50 18.28 -1.61
N ASP A 233 4.04 17.14 -2.11
CA ASP A 233 2.66 16.92 -2.49
C ASP A 233 1.89 16.44 -1.26
N TRP A 234 1.22 17.38 -0.58
CA TRP A 234 0.60 17.15 0.72
C TRP A 234 -0.46 16.04 0.71
N PRO A 235 -1.42 15.98 -0.24
CA PRO A 235 -2.34 14.84 -0.35
C PRO A 235 -1.63 13.48 -0.44
N VAL A 236 -0.52 13.41 -1.17
CA VAL A 236 0.25 12.17 -1.35
C VAL A 236 1.00 11.81 -0.06
N PHE A 237 1.63 12.79 0.59
CA PHE A 237 2.38 12.58 1.83
C PHE A 237 1.48 12.31 3.05
N ALA A 238 0.28 12.89 3.07
CA ALA A 238 -0.66 12.73 4.18
C ALA A 238 -1.07 11.28 4.40
N VAL A 239 -1.18 10.46 3.35
CA VAL A 239 -1.57 9.06 3.46
C VAL A 239 -0.62 8.27 4.37
N PRO A 240 0.68 8.07 4.02
CA PRO A 240 1.56 7.30 4.88
C PRO A 240 1.74 7.95 6.25
N LEU A 241 1.73 9.29 6.34
CA LEU A 241 1.87 9.99 7.62
C LEU A 241 0.71 9.68 8.56
N VAL A 242 -0.54 9.79 8.11
CA VAL A 242 -1.72 9.56 8.94
C VAL A 242 -1.80 8.11 9.39
N PHE A 243 -1.54 7.15 8.50
CA PHE A 243 -1.49 5.73 8.86
C PHE A 243 -0.44 5.48 9.96
N HIS A 244 0.78 5.95 9.76
CA HIS A 244 1.84 5.77 10.76
C HIS A 244 1.52 6.46 12.08
N LEU A 245 1.07 7.71 12.06
CA LEU A 245 0.76 8.45 13.28
C LEU A 245 -0.39 7.80 14.05
N TYR A 246 -1.45 7.38 13.36
CA TYR A 246 -2.59 6.72 13.98
C TYR A 246 -2.17 5.42 14.67
N PHE A 247 -1.53 4.48 13.95
CA PHE A 247 -1.20 3.17 14.53
C PHE A 247 -0.08 3.24 15.57
N ASN A 248 0.91 4.13 15.42
CA ASN A 248 1.91 4.33 16.47
C ASN A 248 1.29 4.97 17.72
N PHE A 249 0.42 5.97 17.56
CA PHE A 249 -0.27 6.60 18.69
C PHE A 249 -1.10 5.57 19.46
N ILE A 250 -1.93 4.78 18.77
CA ILE A 250 -2.71 3.69 19.36
C ILE A 250 -1.80 2.66 20.03
N GLY A 251 -0.70 2.27 19.39
CA GLY A 251 0.26 1.29 19.92
C GLY A 251 0.87 1.71 21.26
N PHE A 252 1.19 3.01 21.42
CA PHE A 252 1.63 3.57 22.69
C PHE A 252 0.48 3.75 23.69
N TRP A 253 -0.64 4.33 23.25
CA TRP A 253 -1.78 4.68 24.09
C TRP A 253 -2.39 3.46 24.80
N ASN A 254 -2.57 2.37 24.05
CA ASN A 254 -3.12 1.12 24.59
C ASN A 254 -2.05 0.20 25.22
N GLY A 255 -0.79 0.64 25.27
CA GLY A 255 0.29 -0.11 25.90
C GLY A 255 0.77 -1.35 25.13
N TYR A 256 0.33 -1.57 23.88
CA TYR A 256 0.80 -2.68 23.05
C TYR A 256 2.32 -2.64 22.84
N TYR A 257 2.88 -1.45 22.69
CA TYR A 257 4.31 -1.23 22.54
C TYR A 257 5.12 -1.46 23.83
N LEU A 258 4.47 -1.41 25.00
CA LEU A 258 5.10 -1.83 26.26
C LEU A 258 5.16 -3.36 26.37
N GLN A 259 4.13 -4.05 25.88
CA GLN A 259 4.05 -5.51 25.87
C GLN A 259 4.96 -6.12 24.79
N LEU A 260 5.08 -5.46 23.64
CA LEU A 260 5.89 -5.89 22.50
C LEU A 260 6.84 -4.76 22.06
N PRO A 261 7.96 -4.53 22.79
CA PRO A 261 8.88 -3.43 22.49
C PRO A 261 9.49 -3.50 21.08
N VAL A 262 9.68 -4.70 20.54
CA VAL A 262 10.17 -4.90 19.16
C VAL A 262 9.22 -4.26 18.16
N LEU A 263 7.91 -4.36 18.38
CA LEU A 263 6.91 -3.73 17.51
C LEU A 263 7.00 -2.20 17.54
N ALA A 264 7.29 -1.61 18.71
CA ALA A 264 7.51 -0.17 18.84
C ALA A 264 8.71 0.29 18.00
N VAL A 265 9.80 -0.48 18.02
CA VAL A 265 10.99 -0.22 17.20
C VAL A 265 10.64 -0.29 15.72
N VAL A 266 9.92 -1.33 15.30
CA VAL A 266 9.50 -1.48 13.90
C VAL A 266 8.57 -0.34 13.48
N GLY A 267 7.53 -0.02 14.26
CA GLY A 267 6.57 1.04 13.95
C GLY A 267 7.22 2.42 13.81
N MET A 268 8.12 2.76 14.74
CA MET A 268 8.87 4.03 14.70
C MET A 268 9.89 4.06 13.57
N LEU A 269 10.55 2.94 13.28
CA LEU A 269 11.48 2.83 12.15
C LEU A 269 10.72 2.99 10.83
N MET A 270 9.54 2.36 10.67
CA MET A 270 8.74 2.47 9.47
C MET A 270 8.21 3.90 9.27
N LEU A 271 7.78 4.59 10.33
CA LEU A 271 7.45 6.01 10.31
C LEU A 271 8.65 6.86 9.87
N ALA A 272 9.83 6.64 10.48
CA ALA A 272 11.04 7.39 10.15
C ALA A 272 11.50 7.15 8.70
N LEU A 273 11.42 5.91 8.21
CA LEU A 273 11.69 5.57 6.81
C LEU A 273 10.66 6.22 5.88
N GLY A 274 9.38 6.15 6.21
CA GLY A 274 8.30 6.77 5.44
C GLY A 274 8.51 8.29 5.29
N ILE A 275 8.77 8.98 6.40
CA ILE A 275 9.12 10.41 6.41
C ILE A 275 10.41 10.64 5.61
N GLY A 276 11.48 9.89 5.89
CA GLY A 276 12.79 10.07 5.28
C GLY A 276 12.77 9.93 3.76
N ILE A 277 12.02 8.95 3.24
CA ILE A 277 11.83 8.74 1.79
C ILE A 277 11.11 9.94 1.17
N HIS A 278 10.04 10.44 1.81
CA HIS A 278 9.25 11.56 1.27
C HIS A 278 9.99 12.90 1.35
N PHE A 279 10.72 13.16 2.42
CA PHE A 279 11.53 14.37 2.57
C PHE A 279 12.86 14.31 1.80
N GLY A 280 13.39 13.11 1.53
CA GLY A 280 14.58 12.92 0.68
C GLY A 280 14.40 13.56 -0.70
N CYS A 281 13.17 13.52 -1.24
CA CYS A 281 12.78 14.18 -2.50
C CYS A 281 13.13 15.67 -2.53
N TRP A 282 13.08 16.31 -1.37
CA TRP A 282 13.28 17.74 -1.26
C TRP A 282 14.75 18.09 -0.99
N TYR A 283 15.41 17.33 -0.11
CA TYR A 283 16.76 17.67 0.36
C TYR A 283 17.85 17.43 -0.69
N PHE A 284 17.80 16.31 -1.43
CA PHE A 284 18.87 15.93 -2.36
C PHE A 284 18.95 16.83 -3.61
N PRO A 285 17.83 17.18 -4.30
CA PRO A 285 17.89 18.07 -5.46
C PRO A 285 18.40 19.48 -5.13
N MET A 286 18.07 20.01 -3.95
CA MET A 286 18.58 21.32 -3.51
C MET A 286 20.11 21.33 -3.36
N LYS A 287 20.71 20.22 -2.90
CA LYS A 287 22.15 20.10 -2.74
C LYS A 287 22.87 20.03 -4.08
N GLU A 288 22.36 19.25 -5.04
CA GLU A 288 22.92 19.20 -6.39
C GLU A 288 22.82 20.55 -7.12
N GLN A 289 21.70 21.26 -6.95
CA GLN A 289 21.52 22.58 -7.57
C GLN A 289 22.47 23.63 -6.97
N LYS A 290 22.67 23.63 -5.64
CA LYS A 290 23.68 24.48 -4.98
C LYS A 290 25.10 24.16 -5.44
N ASN A 291 25.46 22.89 -5.56
CA ASN A 291 26.79 22.49 -6.04
C ASN A 291 27.03 22.94 -7.49
N LYS A 292 26.05 22.80 -8.38
CA LYS A 292 26.15 23.29 -9.77
C LYS A 292 26.31 24.81 -9.85
N LEU A 293 25.67 25.56 -8.97
CA LEU A 293 25.78 27.03 -8.90
C LEU A 293 27.11 27.52 -8.31
N GLN A 294 27.85 26.66 -7.59
CA GLN A 294 29.17 26.99 -7.02
C GLN A 294 30.34 26.60 -7.94
N THR A 295 30.08 25.81 -8.99
CA THR A 295 31.09 25.38 -9.98
C THR A 295 31.06 26.17 -11.29
N VAL A 296 30.25 27.24 -11.36
CA VAL A 296 30.16 28.20 -12.49
C VAL A 296 30.63 29.55 -12.00
#